data_AF-A0A6I6LFA6-F1
#
_entry.id   AF-A0A6I6LFA6-F1
#
_cell.length_a   1.000
_cell.length_b   1.000
_cell.length_c   1.000
_cell.angle_alpha   90.00
_cell.angle_beta   90.00
_cell.angle_gamma   90.00
#
_symmetry.space_group_name_H-M   'P 1'
#
loop_
_entity.id
_entity.type
_entity.pdbx_description
1 polymer ?
#
loop_
_entity_poly.entity_id
_entity_poly.type
_entity_poly.pdbx_seq_one_letter_code
_entity_poly.pdbx_strand_id
1 'polypeptide(L)' 'MSGGCLRSGAGFVGGAVATYVLVFFGTVFAWDILDVADRDGGGIMGVAFVIAPALALLGGIAGAWYFGSTGKKPKE' A
#
# COMPACT_ATOMS: atom_id res chain seq x y z
N MET A 1 10.64 24.94 -5.94
CA MET A 1 10.94 23.72 -5.15
C MET A 1 9.73 23.05 -4.49
N SER A 2 8.50 23.60 -4.52
CA SER A 2 7.39 23.06 -3.70
C SER A 2 6.54 21.93 -4.35
N GLY A 3 6.31 21.94 -5.67
CA GLY A 3 5.36 21.02 -6.31
C GLY A 3 5.79 19.55 -6.44
N GLY A 4 7.10 19.27 -6.48
CA GLY A 4 7.62 17.91 -6.63
C GLY A 4 7.51 17.07 -5.35
N CYS A 5 7.81 17.67 -4.20
CA CYS A 5 7.67 17.04 -2.90
C CYS A 5 6.20 16.74 -2.58
N LEU A 6 5.28 17.65 -2.92
CA LEU A 6 3.84 17.45 -2.71
C LEU A 6 3.30 16.26 -3.52
N ARG A 7 3.71 16.13 -4.79
CA ARG A 7 3.32 14.99 -5.64
C ARG A 7 3.91 13.66 -5.17
N SER A 8 5.17 13.66 -4.76
CA SER A 8 5.82 12.47 -4.19
C SER A 8 5.13 12.05 -2.89
N GLY A 9 4.79 13.01 -2.02
CA GLY A 9 4.04 12.75 -0.79
C GLY A 9 2.63 12.20 -1.06
N ALA A 10 1.89 12.77 -2.02
CA ALA A 10 0.60 12.23 -2.44
C ALA A 10 0.72 10.82 -3.04
N GLY A 11 1.76 10.58 -3.83
CA GLY A 11 2.09 9.26 -4.37
C GLY A 11 2.41 8.24 -3.27
N PHE A 12 3.12 8.65 -2.22
CA PHE A 12 3.39 7.80 -1.06
C PHE A 12 2.10 7.41 -0.34
N VAL A 13 1.29 8.40 0.03
CA VAL A 13 0.05 8.14 0.78
C VAL A 13 -0.91 7.30 -0.06
N GLY A 14 -1.07 7.64 -1.34
CA GLY A 14 -1.93 6.88 -2.26
C GLY A 14 -1.45 5.43 -2.44
N GLY A 15 -0.15 5.23 -2.67
CA GLY A 15 0.44 3.90 -2.80
C GLY A 15 0.29 3.08 -1.53
N ALA A 16 0.54 3.69 -0.36
CA ALA A 16 0.43 2.99 0.91
C ALA A 16 -1.02 2.57 1.21
N VAL A 17 -1.98 3.47 1.04
CA VAL A 17 -3.40 3.15 1.27
C VAL A 17 -3.89 2.09 0.27
N ALA A 18 -3.55 2.23 -1.01
CA ALA A 18 -3.96 1.26 -2.03
C ALA A 18 -3.39 -0.14 -1.73
N THR A 19 -2.11 -0.24 -1.39
CA THR A 19 -1.49 -1.53 -1.04
C THR A 19 -2.06 -2.09 0.25
N TYR A 20 -2.30 -1.27 1.28
CA TYR A 20 -2.94 -1.74 2.51
C TYR A 20 -4.31 -2.37 2.24
N VAL A 21 -5.18 -1.65 1.52
CA VAL A 21 -6.53 -2.11 1.19
C VAL A 21 -6.46 -3.40 0.36
N LEU A 22 -5.59 -3.43 -0.64
CA LEU A 22 -5.44 -4.60 -1.51
C LEU A 22 -4.94 -5.83 -0.75
N VAL A 23 -3.96 -5.68 0.12
CA VAL A 23 -3.44 -6.80 0.93
C VAL A 23 -4.50 -7.24 1.94
N PHE A 24 -5.08 -6.32 2.70
CA PHE A 24 -6.04 -6.67 3.76
C PHE A 24 -7.29 -7.35 3.19
N PHE A 25 -7.98 -6.69 2.26
CA PHE A 25 -9.20 -7.27 1.67
C PHE A 25 -8.89 -8.43 0.72
N GLY A 26 -7.76 -8.39 0.02
CA GLY A 26 -7.33 -9.52 -0.82
C GLY A 26 -7.06 -10.77 0.02
N THR A 27 -6.45 -10.63 1.19
CA THR A 27 -6.26 -11.75 2.12
C THR A 27 -7.58 -12.25 2.71
N VAL A 28 -8.48 -11.36 3.14
CA VAL A 28 -9.82 -11.75 3.63
C VAL A 28 -10.58 -12.53 2.56
N PHE A 29 -10.61 -12.02 1.32
CA PHE A 29 -11.28 -12.68 0.20
C PHE A 29 -10.63 -14.01 -0.18
N ALA A 30 -9.30 -14.09 -0.14
CA ALA A 30 -8.59 -15.34 -0.39
C ALA A 30 -8.89 -16.40 0.69
N TRP A 31 -8.98 -16.00 1.96
CA TRP A 31 -9.33 -16.91 3.06
C TRP A 31 -10.77 -17.40 2.99
N ASP A 32 -11.70 -16.55 2.55
CA ASP A 32 -13.09 -16.94 2.29
C ASP A 32 -13.17 -18.00 1.19
N ILE A 33 -12.45 -17.82 0.07
CA ILE A 33 -12.39 -18.81 -1.03
C ILE A 33 -11.76 -20.13 -0.58
N LEU A 34 -10.74 -20.07 0.27
CA LEU A 34 -9.97 -21.24 0.72
C LEU A 34 -10.55 -21.91 1.98
N ASP A 35 -11.68 -21.43 2.49
CA ASP A 35 -12.33 -21.91 3.72
C ASP A 35 -11.36 -21.95 4.93
N VAL A 36 -10.51 -20.93 5.04
CA VAL A 36 -9.53 -20.83 6.13
C VAL A 36 -10.24 -20.33 7.40
N ALA A 37 -10.37 -21.22 8.38
CA ALA A 37 -11.00 -20.91 9.65
C ALA A 37 -10.04 -20.22 10.64
N ASP A 38 -10.05 -18.88 10.69
CA ASP A 38 -9.38 -18.09 11.73
C ASP A 38 -10.30 -17.87 12.94
N ARG A 39 -10.53 -18.94 13.72
CA ARG A 39 -11.50 -18.94 14.84
C ARG A 39 -11.18 -17.94 15.95
N ASP A 40 -9.90 -17.68 16.19
CA ASP A 40 -9.44 -16.80 17.26
C ASP A 40 -9.21 -15.37 16.77
N GLY A 41 -9.32 -15.12 15.46
CA GLY A 41 -9.04 -13.84 14.81
C GLY A 41 -7.56 -13.44 14.84
N GLY A 42 -6.66 -14.29 15.36
CA GLY A 42 -5.24 -13.98 15.46
C GLY A 42 -4.58 -13.78 14.09
N GLY A 43 -5.00 -14.56 13.10
CA GLY A 43 -4.51 -14.46 11.74
C GLY A 43 -4.86 -13.10 11.12
N ILE A 44 -6.14 -12.72 11.18
CA ILE A 44 -6.61 -11.46 10.58
C ILE A 44 -6.02 -10.25 11.30
N MET A 45 -5.81 -10.34 12.62
CA MET A 45 -5.13 -9.28 13.38
C MET A 45 -3.66 -9.16 12.96
N GLY A 46 -2.95 -10.28 12.74
CA GLY A 46 -1.58 -10.27 12.22
C GLY A 46 -1.49 -9.64 10.82
N VAL A 47 -2.47 -9.91 9.96
CA VAL A 47 -2.55 -9.30 8.63
C VAL A 47 -2.83 -7.80 8.75
N ALA A 48 -3.81 -7.40 9.56
CA ALA A 48 -4.25 -6.01 9.70
C ALA A 48 -3.17 -5.07 10.28
N PHE A 49 -2.40 -5.57 11.26
CA PHE A 49 -1.50 -4.74 12.05
C PHE A 49 -0.02 -4.93 11.74
N VAL A 50 0.37 -5.99 11.04
CA VAL A 50 1.78 -6.28 10.74
C VAL A 50 2.02 -6.41 9.25
N ILE A 51 1.37 -7.36 8.59
CA ILE A 51 1.67 -7.70 7.19
C ILE A 51 1.19 -6.59 6.24
N ALA A 52 -0.07 -6.18 6.34
CA ALA A 52 -0.63 -5.14 5.49
C ALA A 52 0.08 -3.78 5.70
N PRO A 53 0.39 -3.33 6.92
CA PRO A 53 1.19 -2.12 7.13
C PRO A 53 2.61 -2.20 6.56
N ALA A 54 3.30 -3.34 6.72
CA ALA A 54 4.65 -3.51 6.18
C ALA A 54 4.65 -3.43 4.64
N LEU A 55 3.70 -4.08 3.99
CA LEU A 55 3.54 -4.01 2.53
C LEU A 55 3.04 -2.64 2.07
N ALA A 56 2.18 -1.98 2.83
CA ALA A 56 1.73 -0.62 2.56
C ALA A 56 2.90 0.36 2.50
N LEU A 57 3.90 0.25 3.39
CA LEU A 57 5.09 1.10 3.31
C LEU A 57 5.86 0.89 2.01
N LEU A 58 6.00 -0.36 1.54
CA LEU A 58 6.62 -0.65 0.24
C LEU A 58 5.80 -0.08 -0.92
N GLY A 59 4.48 -0.21 -0.87
CA GLY A 59 3.56 0.39 -1.84
C GLY A 59 3.64 1.92 -1.88
N GLY A 60 3.77 2.55 -0.72
CA GLY A 60 4.01 3.99 -0.62
C GLY A 60 5.34 4.40 -1.23
N ILE A 61 6.43 3.68 -0.95
CA ILE A 61 7.74 3.97 -1.55
C ILE A 61 7.66 3.87 -3.08
N ALA A 62 7.03 2.83 -3.60
CA ALA A 62 6.83 2.65 -5.04
C ALA A 62 5.97 3.77 -5.65
N GLY A 63 4.87 4.15 -4.98
CA GLY A 63 4.01 5.26 -5.41
C GLY A 63 4.75 6.60 -5.41
N ALA A 64 5.50 6.90 -4.36
CA ALA A 64 6.33 8.10 -4.27
C ALA A 64 7.35 8.17 -5.41
N TRP A 65 8.00 7.06 -5.72
CA TRP A 65 8.98 6.97 -6.80
C TRP A 65 8.34 7.16 -8.18
N TYR A 66 7.18 6.55 -8.43
CA TYR A 66 6.44 6.68 -9.68
C TYR A 66 5.98 8.13 -9.92
N PHE A 67 5.33 8.77 -8.94
CA PHE A 67 4.86 10.14 -9.06
C PHE A 67 5.98 11.18 -8.99
N GLY A 68 7.09 10.86 -8.32
CA GLY A 68 8.30 11.67 -8.29
C GLY A 68 9.11 11.65 -9.58
N SER A 69 9.11 10.52 -10.31
CA SER A 69 9.83 10.35 -11.58
C SER A 69 9.04 10.90 -12.77
N THR A 70 7.72 10.68 -12.82
CA THR A 70 6.82 11.18 -13.90
C THR A 70 6.63 12.69 -13.91
N GLY A 71 7.00 13.39 -12.82
CA GLY A 71 6.93 14.85 -12.72
C GLY A 71 8.10 15.63 -13.33
N LYS A 72 9.18 14.97 -13.76
CA LYS A 72 10.34 15.64 -14.39
C LYS A 72 10.05 15.89 -15.87
N LYS A 73 9.58 17.09 -16.23
CA LYS A 73 9.68 17.54 -17.62
C LYS A 73 11.17 17.60 -18.00
N PRO A 74 11.59 17.07 -19.18
CA PRO A 74 12.94 17.29 -19.67
C PRO A 74 13.16 18.80 -19.75
N LYS A 75 14.25 19.28 -19.12
CA LYS A 75 14.68 20.66 -19.29
C LYS A 75 15.26 20.74 -20.70
N GLU A 76 14.51 21.36 -21.61
CA GLU A 76 15.09 21.97 -22.82
C GLU A 76 15.96 23.17 -22.42
#